data_AF-A0A6P0ITL2-F1
#
_entry.id   AF-A0A6P0ITL2-F1
#
_cell.length_a   1.000
_cell.length_b   1.000
_cell.length_c   1.000
_cell.angle_alpha   90.00
_cell.angle_beta   90.00
_cell.angle_gamma   90.00
#
_symmetry.space_group_name_H-M   'P 1'
#
loop_
_entity.id
_entity.type
_entity.pdbx_description
1 polymer ?
#
loop_
_entity_poly.entity_id
_entity_poly.type
_entity_poly.pdbx_seq_one_letter_code
_entity_poly.pdbx_strand_id
1 'polypeptide(L)'
;MLEEAIAILQQAGFDLTAREIAEIFWLAVHLDQPIDQSEEAQQPLPQQRSQSSTVSQDKSPQPQQRSQSSTVSQDQSQQPPNQTPDIQESSLPEVTEPGADVYPPSSKPKNTKESGEAIPIKVPAAVALRNSLALGRALRPLMRKVPSATETILDEEATVYQIAESKIWLPVLKPASERWLELALVVEKTSSTAIWKQTITELQHLVKHHGAFRDVRTWALTITETEDINQPKVDLFPQTSTGCYDSTPHPPQVLIDPKKQRLILLVSDCISVAWRRQLIHPVLELWGRNGLLTILQLLPERLWERTALGSETPVQLHSLSPGVVNSQFIVKPWDEDDIGLLSEVGNSVNVPVVTLEPYPLLAWSQVIAGHGNVTTVGFNCDVSQDPQAERTGVDAKPSQPQLEAEALVSRFRATASAMARRLAGLMAAAPVSLPVVQLIQQTLLPKSAQIHVAEVFMSGLLQSITPVDQDSNPDYIEYEFKPGVRELLVDSVPISKTVSVLDKVSEFV
;
A
#
# COMPACT_ATOMS: atom_id res chain seq x y z
N MET A 1 -38.06 35.14 1.56
CA MET A 1 -37.18 34.33 2.43
C MET A 1 -35.84 35.01 2.66
N LEU A 2 -34.91 35.04 1.68
CA LEU A 2 -33.57 35.60 1.89
C LEU A 2 -33.59 37.08 2.33
N GLU A 3 -34.35 37.91 1.63
CA GLU A 3 -34.48 39.36 1.92
C GLU A 3 -35.13 39.62 3.29
N GLU A 4 -36.11 38.82 3.69
CA GLU A 4 -36.76 38.91 5.01
C GLU A 4 -35.79 38.54 6.14
N ALA A 5 -34.98 37.51 5.95
CA ALA A 5 -33.95 37.12 6.91
C ALA A 5 -32.84 38.17 7.05
N ILE A 6 -32.43 38.81 5.95
CA ILE A 6 -31.49 39.95 5.99
C ILE A 6 -32.10 41.13 6.76
N ALA A 7 -33.38 41.45 6.51
CA ALA A 7 -34.08 42.51 7.24
C ALA A 7 -34.20 42.22 8.75
N ILE A 8 -34.41 40.96 9.15
CA ILE A 8 -34.43 40.54 10.56
C ILE A 8 -33.05 40.68 11.21
N LEU A 9 -31.97 40.26 10.53
CA LEU A 9 -30.60 40.39 11.04
C LEU A 9 -30.17 41.86 11.20
N GLN A 10 -30.60 42.73 10.27
CA GLN A 10 -30.40 44.18 10.38
C GLN A 10 -31.22 44.79 11.53
N GLN A 11 -32.46 44.35 11.75
CA GLN A 11 -33.26 44.77 12.92
C GLN A 11 -32.67 44.29 14.26
N ALA A 12 -31.95 43.16 14.25
CA ALA A 12 -31.19 42.67 15.40
C ALA A 12 -29.88 43.45 15.66
N GLY A 13 -29.53 44.43 14.82
CA GLY A 13 -28.41 45.34 15.02
C GLY A 13 -27.05 44.84 14.52
N PHE A 14 -27.01 43.77 13.72
CA PHE A 14 -25.76 43.23 13.15
C PHE A 14 -25.54 43.76 11.72
N ASP A 15 -24.53 44.62 11.55
CA ASP A 15 -24.08 45.09 10.23
C ASP A 15 -23.14 44.04 9.60
N LEU A 16 -23.74 42.96 9.08
CA LEU A 16 -23.04 41.81 8.52
C LEU A 16 -22.74 41.99 7.05
N THR A 17 -21.52 41.62 6.63
CA THR A 17 -21.18 41.55 5.22
C THR A 17 -21.93 40.43 4.51
N ALA A 18 -22.12 40.56 3.19
CA ALA A 18 -22.74 39.52 2.36
C ALA A 18 -22.04 38.15 2.46
N ARG A 19 -20.76 38.11 2.87
CA ARG A 19 -20.02 36.87 3.13
C ARG A 19 -20.45 36.22 4.44
N GLU A 20 -20.53 36.96 5.53
CA GLU A 20 -20.93 36.43 6.84
C GLU A 20 -22.37 35.93 6.80
N ILE A 21 -23.26 36.63 6.08
CA ILE A 21 -24.63 36.18 5.82
C ILE A 21 -24.65 34.83 5.08
N ALA A 22 -23.80 34.66 4.06
CA ALA A 22 -23.68 33.39 3.34
C ALA A 22 -23.09 32.25 4.21
N GLU A 23 -22.11 32.56 5.07
CA GLU A 23 -21.52 31.59 6.00
C GLU A 23 -22.51 31.19 7.11
N ILE A 24 -23.39 32.10 7.57
CA ILE A 24 -24.50 31.80 8.49
C ILE A 24 -25.53 30.86 7.84
N PHE A 25 -25.97 31.13 6.60
CA PHE A 25 -26.88 30.22 5.90
C PHE A 25 -26.26 28.86 5.61
N TRP A 26 -24.96 28.82 5.28
CA TRP A 26 -24.23 27.57 5.10
C TRP A 26 -24.16 26.77 6.42
N LEU A 27 -23.86 27.42 7.54
CA LEU A 27 -23.88 26.80 8.87
C LEU A 27 -25.27 26.26 9.25
N ALA A 28 -26.32 27.04 9.04
CA ALA A 28 -27.69 26.60 9.36
C ALA A 28 -28.08 25.29 8.62
N VAL A 29 -27.70 25.15 7.36
CA VAL A 29 -27.93 23.92 6.56
C VAL A 29 -27.13 22.71 7.06
N HIS A 30 -26.03 22.91 7.80
CA HIS A 30 -25.21 21.82 8.35
C HIS A 30 -25.45 21.54 9.84
N LEU A 31 -26.13 22.43 10.57
CA LEU A 31 -26.51 22.25 11.97
C LEU A 31 -27.77 21.38 12.16
N ASP A 32 -28.61 21.26 11.13
CA ASP A 32 -29.82 20.42 11.13
C ASP A 32 -29.54 18.91 10.92
N GLN A 33 -28.27 18.48 10.95
CA GLN A 33 -27.92 17.05 11.04
C GLN A 33 -27.87 16.63 12.52
N PRO A 34 -28.71 15.68 12.98
CA PRO A 34 -28.70 15.24 14.36
C PRO A 34 -27.44 14.42 14.65
N ILE A 35 -26.50 15.04 15.37
CA ILE A 35 -25.40 14.36 16.03
C ILE A 35 -25.95 13.69 17.29
N ASP A 36 -25.89 12.36 17.35
CA ASP A 36 -26.33 11.60 18.52
C ASP A 36 -25.56 12.03 19.78
N GLN A 37 -26.29 12.38 20.84
CA GLN A 37 -25.70 12.86 22.09
C GLN A 37 -25.42 11.68 23.03
N SER A 38 -24.16 11.27 23.11
CA SER A 38 -23.63 10.48 24.23
C SER A 38 -22.19 10.88 24.54
N GLU A 39 -21.94 11.16 25.82
CA GLU A 39 -20.62 11.24 26.46
C GLU A 39 -19.54 12.17 25.86
N GLU A 40 -19.53 13.44 26.29
CA GLU A 40 -18.27 14.00 26.80
C GLU A 40 -18.52 14.91 28.00
N ALA A 41 -17.89 14.60 29.14
CA ALA A 41 -18.05 15.33 30.39
C ALA A 41 -16.70 15.82 30.91
N GLN A 42 -16.52 17.15 30.91
CA GLN A 42 -15.50 17.92 31.65
C GLN A 42 -14.02 17.74 31.23
N GLN A 43 -13.42 18.82 30.72
CA GLN A 43 -12.25 19.50 31.32
C GLN A 43 -12.07 20.92 30.70
N PRO A 44 -11.27 21.85 31.30
CA PRO A 44 -11.53 23.30 31.20
C PRO A 44 -10.63 24.09 30.22
N LEU A 45 -11.05 25.33 29.92
CA LEU A 45 -10.36 26.27 29.04
C LEU A 45 -9.03 26.81 29.63
N PRO A 46 -8.00 27.05 28.81
CA PRO A 46 -6.86 27.90 29.17
C PRO A 46 -7.25 29.40 29.17
N GLN A 47 -6.76 30.15 30.15
CA GLN A 47 -7.02 31.60 30.25
C GLN A 47 -6.11 32.43 29.32
N GLN A 48 -6.69 33.41 28.63
CA GLN A 48 -5.92 34.44 27.91
C GLN A 48 -5.23 35.39 28.90
N ARG A 49 -4.03 35.87 28.56
CA ARG A 49 -3.23 36.78 29.41
C ARG A 49 -3.02 38.14 28.73
N SER A 50 -3.79 39.14 29.15
CA SER A 50 -3.70 40.50 28.60
C SER A 50 -2.72 41.39 29.36
N GLN A 51 -1.73 41.89 28.61
CA GLN A 51 -1.01 43.16 28.70
C GLN A 51 -1.06 44.01 30.00
N SER A 52 0.12 44.48 30.44
CA SER A 52 0.29 45.86 30.92
C SER A 52 1.73 46.36 30.72
N SER A 53 1.85 47.60 30.25
CA SER A 53 3.07 48.22 29.70
C SER A 53 4.06 48.77 30.73
N THR A 54 5.32 48.98 30.32
CA THR A 54 6.15 50.12 30.80
C THR A 54 7.10 50.58 29.67
N VAL A 55 7.53 51.84 29.70
CA VAL A 55 8.16 52.59 28.59
C VAL A 55 9.66 52.81 28.83
N SER A 56 10.49 52.77 27.77
CA SER A 56 11.60 53.74 27.56
C SER A 56 12.18 53.71 26.13
N GLN A 57 12.70 54.87 25.73
CA GLN A 57 13.32 55.19 24.42
C GLN A 57 14.76 54.59 24.34
N ASP A 58 15.46 54.51 23.20
CA ASP A 58 15.91 55.64 22.36
C ASP A 58 16.57 55.20 21.02
N LYS A 59 16.68 56.14 20.07
CA LYS A 59 17.49 56.20 18.82
C LYS A 59 17.45 55.06 17.78
N SER A 60 16.91 55.41 16.61
CA SER A 60 17.47 55.03 15.29
C SER A 60 18.68 55.95 14.93
N PRO A 61 19.52 55.65 13.91
CA PRO A 61 19.11 55.88 12.52
C PRO A 61 19.66 54.89 11.45
N GLN A 62 19.00 54.87 10.29
CA GLN A 62 19.53 54.44 8.98
C GLN A 62 20.51 55.52 8.40
N PRO A 63 21.35 55.31 7.34
CA PRO A 63 20.94 54.63 6.10
C PRO A 63 22.05 53.95 5.21
N GLN A 64 21.57 53.41 4.06
CA GLN A 64 22.18 53.46 2.70
C GLN A 64 23.55 52.82 2.34
N GLN A 65 23.46 51.83 1.43
CA GLN A 65 24.05 51.82 0.07
C GLN A 65 25.58 51.91 -0.21
N ARG A 66 26.06 50.89 -0.95
CA ARG A 66 26.77 50.97 -2.28
C ARG A 66 28.29 50.73 -2.40
N SER A 67 28.61 49.71 -3.23
CA SER A 67 29.78 49.50 -4.12
C SER A 67 31.24 49.49 -3.63
N GLN A 68 31.88 48.33 -3.85
CA GLN A 68 33.11 48.10 -4.66
C GLN A 68 34.23 49.17 -4.68
N SER A 69 35.49 48.77 -4.38
CA SER A 69 36.56 48.53 -5.39
C SER A 69 37.95 48.30 -4.78
N SER A 70 38.76 47.45 -5.44
CA SER A 70 40.24 47.43 -5.65
C SER A 70 41.21 47.97 -4.58
N THR A 71 42.40 47.41 -4.35
CA THR A 71 43.56 47.26 -5.29
C THR A 71 44.61 46.40 -4.52
N VAL A 72 45.15 45.25 -4.99
CA VAL A 72 46.15 45.01 -6.06
C VAL A 72 47.50 45.71 -5.76
N SER A 73 48.69 45.09 -5.84
CA SER A 73 49.12 43.69 -6.03
C SER A 73 50.35 43.42 -5.12
N GLN A 74 51.42 42.64 -5.34
CA GLN A 74 52.02 41.74 -6.37
C GLN A 74 53.06 40.85 -5.61
N ASP A 75 53.91 39.91 -6.09
CA ASP A 75 54.33 39.27 -7.37
C ASP A 75 55.02 37.92 -6.95
N GLN A 76 55.46 36.92 -7.74
CA GLN A 76 55.43 36.50 -9.16
C GLN A 76 55.62 34.95 -9.14
N SER A 77 55.27 34.14 -10.15
CA SER A 77 56.23 33.71 -11.21
C SER A 77 55.60 32.68 -12.17
N GLN A 78 55.67 32.99 -13.47
CA GLN A 78 55.79 32.07 -14.62
C GLN A 78 54.64 31.09 -15.00
N GLN A 79 54.45 30.94 -16.31
CA GLN A 79 53.46 30.12 -17.04
C GLN A 79 54.17 29.61 -18.33
N PRO A 80 53.82 28.44 -18.92
CA PRO A 80 52.82 28.41 -20.03
C PRO A 80 52.11 27.03 -20.19
N PRO A 81 51.35 26.73 -21.28
CA PRO A 81 50.30 27.51 -21.97
C PRO A 81 48.96 26.73 -22.08
N ASN A 82 47.93 27.38 -22.67
CA ASN A 82 46.60 26.82 -22.98
C ASN A 82 46.59 25.59 -23.91
N GLN A 83 45.63 24.69 -23.66
CA GLN A 83 44.74 24.14 -24.70
C GLN A 83 43.29 24.10 -24.16
N THR A 84 42.33 24.60 -24.95
CA THR A 84 40.88 24.45 -24.71
C THR A 84 40.39 23.14 -25.31
N PRO A 85 39.28 22.57 -24.81
CA PRO A 85 38.05 22.69 -25.59
C PRO A 85 36.79 23.01 -24.75
N ASP A 86 35.65 23.08 -25.43
CA ASP A 86 34.40 23.76 -25.05
C ASP A 86 33.74 23.41 -23.70
N ILE A 87 32.98 24.40 -23.22
CA ILE A 87 31.93 24.22 -22.21
C ILE A 87 30.70 23.64 -22.92
N GLN A 88 30.20 22.52 -22.42
CA GLN A 88 28.87 22.00 -22.80
C GLN A 88 27.96 22.09 -21.58
N GLU A 89 26.79 22.72 -21.72
CA GLU A 89 25.83 22.86 -20.62
C GLU A 89 25.24 21.49 -20.25
N SER A 90 25.60 20.97 -19.08
CA SER A 90 25.05 19.73 -18.53
C SER A 90 23.58 19.94 -18.17
N SER A 91 22.68 19.52 -19.07
CA SER A 91 21.25 19.43 -18.83
C SER A 91 20.95 18.60 -17.57
N LEU A 92 19.95 19.04 -16.80
CA LEU A 92 19.43 18.29 -15.63
C LEU A 92 19.04 16.87 -16.04
N PRO A 93 19.22 15.85 -15.16
CA PRO A 93 18.83 14.49 -15.46
C PRO A 93 17.32 14.40 -15.62
N GLU A 94 16.88 14.02 -16.82
CA GLU A 94 15.49 13.73 -17.15
C GLU A 94 15.01 12.52 -16.34
N VAL A 95 13.83 12.62 -15.71
CA VAL A 95 13.29 11.55 -14.86
C VAL A 95 12.75 10.44 -15.76
N THR A 96 13.47 9.32 -15.83
CA THR A 96 13.08 8.17 -16.65
C THR A 96 11.83 7.50 -16.07
N GLU A 97 10.65 7.81 -16.62
CA GLU A 97 9.43 7.09 -16.27
C GLU A 97 9.48 5.63 -16.77
N PRO A 98 8.99 4.66 -15.98
CA PRO A 98 8.91 3.27 -16.40
C PRO A 98 7.77 3.09 -17.41
N GLY A 99 8.13 2.87 -18.67
CA GLY A 99 7.20 2.41 -19.71
C GLY A 99 7.06 0.90 -19.72
N ALA A 100 5.83 0.41 -19.94
CA ALA A 100 5.54 -0.99 -20.21
C ALA A 100 5.34 -1.20 -21.72
N ASP A 101 5.86 -2.31 -22.26
CA ASP A 101 5.93 -2.60 -23.70
C ASP A 101 4.70 -3.42 -24.18
N VAL A 102 4.19 -3.12 -25.38
CA VAL A 102 3.01 -3.79 -26.00
C VAL A 102 3.35 -4.35 -27.39
N TYR A 103 2.72 -5.46 -27.78
CA TYR A 103 2.89 -6.09 -29.11
C TYR A 103 1.52 -6.38 -29.79
N PRO A 104 1.44 -6.33 -31.13
CA PRO A 104 0.22 -6.71 -31.87
C PRO A 104 0.10 -8.24 -32.04
N PRO A 105 -1.13 -8.81 -31.99
CA PRO A 105 -1.32 -10.26 -32.01
C PRO A 105 -1.02 -10.88 -33.40
N SER A 106 -0.08 -11.83 -33.44
CA SER A 106 0.36 -12.47 -34.68
C SER A 106 -0.53 -13.66 -35.10
N SER A 107 -1.53 -13.39 -35.94
CA SER A 107 -2.53 -14.38 -36.34
C SER A 107 -2.02 -15.43 -37.36
N LYS A 108 -1.24 -16.44 -36.91
CA LYS A 108 -1.08 -17.77 -37.55
C LYS A 108 -0.25 -18.75 -36.70
N PRO A 109 -0.72 -19.99 -36.46
CA PRO A 109 0.14 -21.04 -35.93
C PRO A 109 1.09 -21.58 -37.01
N LYS A 110 2.40 -21.36 -36.85
CA LYS A 110 3.45 -22.04 -37.63
C LYS A 110 4.64 -22.43 -36.74
N ASN A 111 5.05 -23.69 -36.83
CA ASN A 111 6.24 -24.22 -36.17
C ASN A 111 7.53 -23.77 -36.87
N THR A 112 8.02 -22.57 -36.57
CA THR A 112 9.37 -22.11 -36.93
C THR A 112 9.85 -21.11 -35.88
N LYS A 113 11.09 -21.29 -35.38
CA LYS A 113 11.73 -20.32 -34.47
C LYS A 113 12.32 -19.16 -35.27
N GLU A 114 11.48 -18.18 -35.60
CA GLU A 114 11.93 -16.86 -36.06
C GLU A 114 11.34 -15.82 -35.11
N SER A 115 12.21 -15.16 -34.34
CA SER A 115 11.82 -14.08 -33.44
C SER A 115 11.47 -12.85 -34.28
N GLY A 116 10.18 -12.61 -34.50
CA GLY A 116 9.72 -11.36 -35.11
C GLY A 116 10.08 -10.19 -34.19
N GLU A 117 10.83 -9.21 -34.70
CA GLU A 117 11.13 -7.97 -33.99
C GLU A 117 9.85 -7.14 -33.84
N ALA A 118 9.16 -7.31 -32.72
CA ALA A 118 8.00 -6.52 -32.34
C ALA A 118 8.47 -5.25 -31.61
N ILE A 119 7.93 -4.10 -32.01
CA ILE A 119 8.40 -2.80 -31.52
C ILE A 119 7.85 -2.56 -30.09
N PRO A 120 8.70 -2.25 -29.08
CA PRO A 120 8.25 -1.99 -27.72
C PRO A 120 7.53 -0.64 -27.60
N ILE A 121 6.21 -0.70 -27.55
CA ILE A 121 5.30 0.45 -27.39
C ILE A 121 5.25 0.84 -25.90
N LYS A 122 5.90 1.95 -25.51
CA LYS A 122 5.90 2.41 -24.10
C LYS A 122 4.65 3.20 -23.75
N VAL A 123 3.77 2.60 -22.94
CA VAL A 123 2.67 3.33 -22.27
C VAL A 123 3.15 3.89 -20.93
N PRO A 124 2.87 5.16 -20.56
CA PRO A 124 3.20 5.71 -19.25
C PRO A 124 2.49 4.94 -18.12
N ALA A 125 3.18 4.60 -17.04
CA ALA A 125 2.57 3.86 -15.93
C ALA A 125 1.58 4.74 -15.12
N ALA A 126 0.36 4.23 -14.89
CA ALA A 126 -0.59 4.90 -14.00
C ALA A 126 -0.19 4.73 -12.53
N VAL A 127 -0.14 5.84 -11.77
CA VAL A 127 0.12 5.80 -10.31
C VAL A 127 -0.94 4.95 -9.60
N ALA A 128 -0.51 3.86 -8.97
CA ALA A 128 -1.37 2.90 -8.30
C ALA A 128 -1.78 3.37 -6.89
N LEU A 129 -0.81 3.80 -6.08
CA LEU A 129 -1.01 4.33 -4.71
C LEU A 129 -1.36 5.82 -4.74
N ARG A 130 -2.55 6.13 -5.27
CA ARG A 130 -3.14 7.48 -5.35
C ARG A 130 -3.06 8.29 -4.05
N ASN A 131 -3.05 7.61 -2.89
CA ASN A 131 -3.07 8.20 -1.56
C ASN A 131 -1.73 8.11 -0.80
N SER A 132 -0.60 7.94 -1.49
CA SER A 132 0.74 7.68 -0.90
C SER A 132 1.10 8.58 0.31
N LEU A 133 0.86 9.89 0.23
CA LEU A 133 1.12 10.84 1.34
C LEU A 133 0.19 10.62 2.55
N ALA A 134 -1.04 10.18 2.34
CA ALA A 134 -1.97 9.84 3.42
C ALA A 134 -1.60 8.48 4.06
N LEU A 135 -1.17 7.50 3.27
CA LEU A 135 -0.63 6.22 3.76
C LEU A 135 0.66 6.44 4.55
N GLY A 136 1.56 7.32 4.10
CA GLY A 136 2.73 7.75 4.86
C GLY A 136 2.36 8.48 6.16
N ARG A 137 1.29 9.27 6.20
CA ARG A 137 0.79 9.85 7.45
C ARG A 137 0.22 8.77 8.39
N ALA A 138 -0.47 7.77 7.84
CA ALA A 138 -1.03 6.65 8.60
C ALA A 138 0.06 5.85 9.33
N LEU A 139 1.22 5.60 8.71
CA LEU A 139 2.33 4.86 9.32
C LEU A 139 3.11 5.62 10.42
N ARG A 140 2.80 6.88 10.71
CA ARG A 140 3.55 7.71 11.68
C ARG A 140 3.65 7.15 13.11
N PRO A 141 2.63 6.49 13.69
CA PRO A 141 2.74 5.89 15.03
C PRO A 141 3.90 4.88 15.17
N LEU A 142 4.36 4.28 14.06
CA LEU A 142 5.50 3.37 14.04
C LEU A 142 6.87 4.09 14.11
N MET A 143 6.94 5.43 14.05
CA MET A 143 8.21 6.19 14.02
C MET A 143 8.89 6.33 15.41
N ARG A 144 8.74 5.34 16.28
CA ARG A 144 9.37 5.27 17.61
C ARG A 144 10.87 4.97 17.49
N LYS A 145 11.68 5.63 18.33
CA LYS A 145 13.10 5.33 18.50
C LYS A 145 13.35 4.58 19.82
N VAL A 146 14.44 3.83 19.86
CA VAL A 146 14.94 3.10 21.03
C VAL A 146 16.47 3.25 21.15
N PRO A 147 17.06 3.05 22.34
CA PRO A 147 18.50 2.91 22.50
C PRO A 147 19.02 1.67 21.74
N SER A 148 20.11 1.81 20.99
CA SER A 148 20.72 0.68 20.29
C SER A 148 21.42 -0.29 21.25
N ALA A 149 21.25 -1.58 20.98
CA ALA A 149 21.93 -2.65 21.73
C ALA A 149 23.39 -2.89 21.28
N THR A 150 23.82 -2.27 20.17
CA THR A 150 25.12 -2.55 19.53
C THR A 150 25.90 -1.31 19.12
N GLU A 151 25.21 -0.23 18.75
CA GLU A 151 25.86 1.03 18.35
C GLU A 151 25.91 2.01 19.53
N THR A 152 27.09 2.58 19.78
CA THR A 152 27.29 3.64 20.78
C THR A 152 27.91 4.85 20.14
N ILE A 153 27.48 6.03 20.59
CA ILE A 153 27.94 7.33 20.13
C ILE A 153 28.57 8.10 21.30
N LEU A 154 29.40 9.08 20.98
CA LEU A 154 29.94 10.02 21.95
C LEU A 154 28.78 10.79 22.61
N ASP A 155 28.74 10.79 23.94
CA ASP A 155 27.96 11.76 24.68
C ASP A 155 28.80 13.03 24.85
N GLU A 156 28.73 13.92 23.85
CA GLU A 156 29.52 15.16 23.80
C GLU A 156 29.37 15.99 25.07
N GLU A 157 28.14 16.16 25.55
CA GLU A 157 27.81 16.95 26.74
C GLU A 157 28.38 16.32 28.01
N ALA A 158 28.10 15.03 28.26
CA ALA A 158 28.64 14.32 29.42
C ALA A 158 30.19 14.22 29.38
N THR A 159 30.77 14.08 28.19
CA THR A 159 32.23 14.09 27.99
C THR A 159 32.83 15.45 28.34
N VAL A 160 32.22 16.55 27.87
CA VAL A 160 32.67 17.91 28.20
C VAL A 160 32.55 18.18 29.71
N TYR A 161 31.47 17.74 30.36
CA TYR A 161 31.34 17.85 31.82
C TYR A 161 32.42 17.04 32.56
N GLN A 162 32.64 15.77 32.19
CA GLN A 162 33.68 14.94 32.82
C GLN A 162 35.08 15.52 32.62
N ILE A 163 35.41 16.04 31.44
CA ILE A 163 36.69 16.72 31.16
C ILE A 163 36.79 18.02 31.98
N ALA A 164 35.71 18.80 32.08
CA ALA A 164 35.69 20.05 32.83
C ALA A 164 35.91 19.84 34.34
N GLU A 165 35.30 18.82 34.92
CA GLU A 165 35.40 18.49 36.35
C GLU A 165 36.69 17.73 36.69
N SER A 166 36.90 16.56 36.08
CA SER A 166 37.99 15.65 36.46
C SER A 166 39.35 15.95 35.82
N LYS A 167 39.36 16.76 34.73
CA LYS A 167 40.49 16.94 33.81
C LYS A 167 40.97 15.67 33.08
N ILE A 168 40.25 14.55 33.19
CA ILE A 168 40.55 13.30 32.48
C ILE A 168 39.89 13.33 31.11
N TRP A 169 40.70 13.21 30.05
CA TRP A 169 40.25 13.16 28.66
C TRP A 169 39.83 11.76 28.25
N LEU A 170 38.69 11.31 28.78
CA LEU A 170 38.05 10.03 28.43
C LEU A 170 36.64 10.30 27.87
N PRO A 171 36.26 9.75 26.70
CA PRO A 171 34.92 9.92 26.15
C PRO A 171 33.88 9.15 26.97
N VAL A 172 32.77 9.82 27.30
CA VAL A 172 31.55 9.18 27.78
C VAL A 172 30.76 8.70 26.56
N LEU A 173 30.31 7.44 26.56
CA LEU A 173 29.53 6.87 25.45
C LEU A 173 28.10 6.61 25.89
N LYS A 174 27.14 6.88 24.99
CA LYS A 174 25.73 6.50 25.14
C LYS A 174 25.26 5.65 23.96
N PRO A 175 24.23 4.80 24.12
CA PRO A 175 23.61 4.10 22.99
C PRO A 175 23.15 5.06 21.88
N ALA A 176 23.34 4.66 20.63
CA ALA A 176 22.76 5.37 19.49
C ALA A 176 21.22 5.32 19.52
N SER A 177 20.56 6.27 18.86
CA SER A 177 19.09 6.33 18.81
C SER A 177 18.57 5.71 17.51
N GLU A 178 18.29 4.41 17.55
CA GLU A 178 17.88 3.61 16.40
C GLU A 178 16.35 3.49 16.26
N ARG A 179 15.88 3.08 15.08
CA ARG A 179 14.45 2.83 14.81
C ARG A 179 14.05 1.47 15.38
N TRP A 180 12.91 1.42 16.07
CA TRP A 180 12.54 0.27 16.90
C TRP A 180 12.10 -0.99 16.13
N LEU A 181 11.63 -0.86 14.87
CA LEU A 181 11.22 -2.00 14.04
C LEU A 181 12.13 -2.21 12.82
N GLU A 182 12.31 -3.47 12.43
CA GLU A 182 12.65 -3.89 11.07
C GLU A 182 11.37 -4.31 10.32
N LEU A 183 11.36 -4.20 8.99
CA LEU A 183 10.26 -4.70 8.15
C LEU A 183 10.74 -5.81 7.21
N ALA A 184 10.11 -6.98 7.29
CA ALA A 184 10.08 -7.98 6.23
C ALA A 184 8.76 -7.84 5.47
N LEU A 185 8.82 -7.23 4.28
CA LEU A 185 7.71 -7.16 3.35
C LEU A 185 7.67 -8.44 2.52
N VAL A 186 6.77 -9.36 2.85
CA VAL A 186 6.66 -10.67 2.20
C VAL A 186 5.55 -10.60 1.16
N VAL A 187 5.86 -10.80 -0.11
CA VAL A 187 4.91 -10.73 -1.24
C VAL A 187 4.60 -12.13 -1.72
N GLU A 188 3.34 -12.55 -1.65
CA GLU A 188 2.94 -13.85 -2.21
C GLU A 188 3.08 -13.84 -3.75
N LYS A 189 3.68 -14.90 -4.32
CA LYS A 189 3.89 -15.06 -5.76
C LYS A 189 2.72 -15.85 -6.36
N THR A 190 1.64 -15.14 -6.73
CA THR A 190 0.42 -15.70 -7.34
C THR A 190 0.23 -15.18 -8.77
N SER A 191 -0.73 -15.75 -9.50
CA SER A 191 -1.16 -15.21 -10.81
C SER A 191 -1.76 -13.80 -10.72
N SER A 192 -2.32 -13.42 -9.57
CA SER A 192 -2.82 -12.06 -9.30
C SER A 192 -1.69 -11.06 -9.07
N THR A 193 -0.52 -11.48 -8.59
CA THR A 193 0.63 -10.59 -8.29
C THR A 193 1.08 -9.81 -9.54
N ALA A 194 0.84 -10.35 -10.74
CA ALA A 194 0.98 -9.66 -12.02
C ALA A 194 0.16 -8.35 -12.10
N ILE A 195 -1.10 -8.39 -11.66
CA ILE A 195 -2.01 -7.24 -11.61
C ILE A 195 -1.54 -6.22 -10.57
N TRP A 196 -1.00 -6.69 -9.44
CA TRP A 196 -0.63 -5.84 -8.31
C TRP A 196 0.82 -5.32 -8.33
N LYS A 197 1.66 -5.77 -9.28
CA LYS A 197 3.09 -5.39 -9.46
C LYS A 197 3.37 -3.92 -9.15
N GLN A 198 2.70 -3.00 -9.85
CA GLN A 198 2.91 -1.55 -9.67
C GLN A 198 2.52 -1.06 -8.25
N THR A 199 1.42 -1.59 -7.68
CA THR A 199 0.98 -1.27 -6.32
C THR A 199 2.01 -1.73 -5.28
N ILE A 200 2.60 -2.91 -5.50
CA ILE A 200 3.62 -3.51 -4.65
C ILE A 200 4.95 -2.74 -4.75
N THR A 201 5.36 -2.32 -5.96
CA THR A 201 6.56 -1.50 -6.17
C THR A 201 6.43 -0.11 -5.56
N GLU A 202 5.29 0.57 -5.72
CA GLU A 202 5.03 1.86 -5.08
C GLU A 202 4.97 1.72 -3.54
N LEU A 203 4.41 0.62 -3.03
CA LEU A 203 4.43 0.30 -1.59
C LEU A 203 5.85 0.10 -1.07
N GLN A 204 6.67 -0.72 -1.75
CA GLN A 204 8.08 -0.93 -1.42
C GLN A 204 8.82 0.41 -1.34
N HIS A 205 8.60 1.29 -2.32
CA HIS A 205 9.20 2.63 -2.34
C HIS A 205 8.72 3.49 -1.17
N LEU A 206 7.42 3.44 -0.84
CA LEU A 206 6.84 4.16 0.30
C LEU A 206 7.46 3.69 1.63
N VAL A 207 7.46 2.39 1.93
CA VAL A 207 7.96 1.89 3.22
C VAL A 207 9.47 2.05 3.38
N LYS A 208 10.26 1.91 2.30
CA LYS A 208 11.71 2.15 2.29
C LYS A 208 12.05 3.61 2.63
N HIS A 209 11.27 4.58 2.12
CA HIS A 209 11.53 6.02 2.35
C HIS A 209 10.75 6.65 3.51
N HIS A 210 9.75 5.96 4.09
CA HIS A 210 8.94 6.49 5.19
C HIS A 210 9.75 6.73 6.49
N GLY A 211 10.78 5.92 6.74
CA GLY A 211 11.69 6.13 7.88
C GLY A 211 11.13 5.73 9.26
N ALA A 212 10.05 4.95 9.33
CA ALA A 212 9.65 4.24 10.55
C ALA A 212 10.54 3.02 10.85
N PHE A 213 11.00 2.32 9.80
CA PHE A 213 11.73 1.06 9.91
C PHE A 213 13.25 1.27 9.81
N ARG A 214 14.01 0.47 10.56
CA ARG A 214 15.49 0.45 10.60
C ARG A 214 16.07 -0.10 9.30
N ASP A 215 15.52 -1.21 8.86
CA ASP A 215 15.82 -1.95 7.63
C ASP A 215 14.49 -2.42 7.03
N VAL A 216 14.43 -2.54 5.70
CA VAL A 216 13.24 -2.92 4.94
C VAL A 216 13.64 -3.93 3.86
N ARG A 217 13.47 -5.21 4.18
CA ARG A 217 13.77 -6.33 3.26
C ARG A 217 12.48 -6.79 2.60
N THR A 218 12.54 -7.02 1.30
CA THR A 218 11.42 -7.60 0.55
C THR A 218 11.74 -9.06 0.24
N TRP A 219 10.73 -9.92 0.31
CA TRP A 219 10.82 -11.35 0.00
C TRP A 219 9.66 -11.76 -0.89
N ALA A 220 9.87 -12.61 -1.88
CA ALA A 220 8.79 -13.36 -2.52
C ALA A 220 8.51 -14.64 -1.73
N LEU A 221 7.24 -14.98 -1.54
CA LEU A 221 6.76 -16.20 -0.91
C LEU A 221 6.12 -17.10 -1.96
N THR A 222 6.61 -18.33 -2.08
CA THR A 222 6.01 -19.40 -2.89
C THR A 222 5.64 -20.55 -1.96
N ILE A 223 4.40 -21.03 -2.08
CA ILE A 223 3.91 -22.22 -1.37
C ILE A 223 3.51 -23.25 -2.42
N THR A 224 4.15 -24.42 -2.36
CA THR A 224 3.94 -25.51 -3.32
C THR A 224 3.36 -26.72 -2.59
N GLU A 225 2.30 -27.30 -3.15
CA GLU A 225 1.69 -28.53 -2.65
C GLU A 225 2.63 -29.73 -2.89
N THR A 226 2.75 -30.59 -1.88
CA THR A 226 3.66 -31.73 -1.79
C THR A 226 2.85 -33.03 -1.70
N GLU A 227 3.51 -34.18 -1.94
CA GLU A 227 2.87 -35.50 -1.79
C GLU A 227 2.35 -35.74 -0.36
N ASP A 228 3.03 -35.19 0.65
CA ASP A 228 2.48 -34.99 1.99
C ASP A 228 1.76 -33.63 2.05
N ILE A 229 0.42 -33.68 2.06
CA ILE A 229 -0.46 -32.51 2.09
C ILE A 229 -0.50 -31.80 3.47
N ASN A 230 0.22 -32.34 4.47
CA ASN A 230 0.38 -31.74 5.79
C ASN A 230 1.77 -31.09 5.98
N GLN A 231 2.66 -31.18 4.97
CA GLN A 231 4.00 -30.56 4.97
C GLN A 231 4.26 -29.76 3.66
N PRO A 232 3.42 -28.75 3.32
CA PRO A 232 3.59 -27.96 2.10
C PRO A 232 4.97 -27.31 2.02
N LYS A 233 5.57 -27.26 0.82
CA LYS A 233 6.89 -26.65 0.63
C LYS A 233 6.76 -25.14 0.57
N VAL A 234 7.27 -24.47 1.60
CA VAL A 234 7.25 -23.01 1.77
C VAL A 234 8.65 -22.47 1.53
N ASP A 235 8.82 -21.74 0.41
CA ASP A 235 10.07 -21.11 0.03
C ASP A 235 9.96 -19.58 0.07
N LEU A 236 10.96 -18.92 0.67
CA LEU A 236 11.16 -17.49 0.61
C LEU A 236 12.35 -17.15 -0.30
N PHE A 237 12.20 -16.14 -1.15
CA PHE A 237 13.24 -15.66 -2.06
C PHE A 237 13.52 -14.18 -1.77
N PRO A 238 14.73 -13.80 -1.32
CA PRO A 238 15.03 -12.40 -0.98
C PRO A 238 15.06 -11.53 -2.24
N GLN A 239 14.60 -10.28 -2.11
CA GLN A 239 14.75 -9.27 -3.16
C GLN A 239 16.12 -8.59 -3.05
N THR A 240 16.88 -8.61 -4.14
CA THR A 240 18.13 -7.88 -4.31
C THR A 240 17.91 -6.36 -4.45
N SER A 241 18.98 -5.58 -4.36
CA SER A 241 18.94 -4.12 -4.53
C SER A 241 18.51 -3.66 -5.93
N THR A 242 18.60 -4.50 -6.96
CA THR A 242 18.12 -4.22 -8.32
C THR A 242 16.63 -4.52 -8.50
N GLY A 243 15.95 -5.05 -7.48
CA GLY A 243 14.53 -5.40 -7.51
C GLY A 243 14.24 -6.83 -7.97
N CYS A 244 15.23 -7.54 -8.52
CA CYS A 244 15.14 -8.97 -8.84
C CYS A 244 15.12 -9.82 -7.57
N TYR A 245 14.43 -10.97 -7.59
CA TYR A 245 14.52 -11.96 -6.52
C TYR A 245 15.66 -12.95 -6.79
N ASP A 246 16.40 -13.34 -5.75
CA ASP A 246 17.39 -14.41 -5.85
C ASP A 246 16.72 -15.77 -6.07
N SER A 247 17.32 -16.65 -6.88
CA SER A 247 16.78 -18.00 -7.13
C SER A 247 17.00 -19.00 -5.98
N THR A 248 17.68 -18.59 -4.91
CA THR A 248 17.99 -19.43 -3.74
C THR A 248 16.81 -19.44 -2.76
N PRO A 249 16.14 -20.58 -2.52
CA PRO A 249 15.06 -20.66 -1.55
C PRO A 249 15.59 -20.65 -0.12
N HIS A 250 14.93 -19.89 0.76
CA HIS A 250 15.15 -19.88 2.20
C HIS A 250 13.90 -20.38 2.94
N PRO A 251 14.05 -21.11 4.06
CA PRO A 251 12.92 -21.60 4.85
C PRO A 251 12.28 -20.46 5.67
N PRO A 252 10.97 -20.51 5.99
CA PRO A 252 10.24 -19.40 6.60
C PRO A 252 10.75 -18.97 7.99
N GLN A 253 11.50 -19.85 8.68
CA GLN A 253 12.19 -19.56 9.94
C GLN A 253 13.23 -18.44 9.81
N VAL A 254 13.75 -18.14 8.62
CA VAL A 254 14.76 -17.07 8.41
C VAL A 254 14.24 -15.67 8.79
N LEU A 255 12.92 -15.47 8.82
CA LEU A 255 12.31 -14.21 9.21
C LEU A 255 12.17 -14.05 10.73
N ILE A 256 12.31 -15.11 11.53
CA ILE A 256 12.20 -15.05 12.98
C ILE A 256 13.36 -14.22 13.56
N ASP A 257 13.03 -13.10 14.19
CA ASP A 257 13.98 -12.25 14.90
C ASP A 257 13.97 -12.55 16.41
N PRO A 258 15.10 -12.99 17.01
CA PRO A 258 15.23 -13.21 18.45
C PRO A 258 14.95 -11.96 19.31
N LYS A 259 15.09 -10.74 18.76
CA LYS A 259 14.75 -9.48 19.46
C LYS A 259 13.26 -9.12 19.40
N LYS A 260 12.46 -9.83 18.59
CA LYS A 260 11.03 -9.56 18.32
C LYS A 260 10.73 -8.13 17.84
N GLN A 261 11.71 -7.50 17.20
CA GLN A 261 11.64 -6.16 16.60
C GLN A 261 11.34 -6.22 15.09
N ARG A 262 11.26 -7.40 14.48
CA ARG A 262 10.83 -7.53 13.08
C ARG A 262 9.32 -7.66 12.95
N LEU A 263 8.73 -6.72 12.20
CA LEU A 263 7.39 -6.84 11.63
C LEU A 263 7.46 -7.59 10.30
N ILE A 264 6.63 -8.62 10.16
CA ILE A 264 6.38 -9.33 8.91
C ILE A 264 5.05 -8.82 8.35
N LEU A 265 5.08 -8.19 7.18
CA LEU A 265 3.91 -7.69 6.47
C LEU A 265 3.71 -8.54 5.22
N LEU A 266 2.75 -9.47 5.29
CA LEU A 266 2.41 -10.42 4.24
C LEU A 266 1.42 -9.79 3.25
N VAL A 267 1.91 -9.39 2.09
CA VAL A 267 1.13 -8.82 0.98
C VAL A 267 0.52 -9.94 0.15
N SER A 268 -0.82 -10.02 0.14
CA SER A 268 -1.58 -11.08 -0.53
C SER A 268 -2.96 -10.60 -0.98
N ASP A 269 -3.60 -11.36 -1.88
CA ASP A 269 -5.03 -11.26 -2.20
C ASP A 269 -5.90 -12.29 -1.46
N CYS A 270 -5.28 -13.23 -0.72
CA CYS A 270 -5.89 -14.37 -0.04
C CYS A 270 -6.75 -15.30 -0.94
N ILE A 271 -6.46 -15.35 -2.26
CA ILE A 271 -7.22 -16.15 -3.26
C ILE A 271 -6.40 -17.32 -3.83
N SER A 272 -5.13 -17.49 -3.44
CA SER A 272 -4.33 -18.62 -3.94
C SER A 272 -4.85 -19.98 -3.46
N VAL A 273 -4.34 -21.06 -4.07
CA VAL A 273 -4.65 -22.43 -3.61
C VAL A 273 -4.09 -22.66 -2.21
N ALA A 274 -2.96 -22.04 -1.84
CA ALA A 274 -2.38 -22.16 -0.51
C ALA A 274 -3.25 -21.55 0.59
N TRP A 275 -4.01 -20.49 0.26
CA TRP A 275 -5.05 -19.95 1.13
C TRP A 275 -6.28 -20.86 1.20
N ARG A 276 -6.91 -21.20 0.05
CA ARG A 276 -8.13 -22.04 0.02
C ARG A 276 -7.95 -23.48 0.53
N ARG A 277 -6.72 -23.98 0.66
CA ARG A 277 -6.39 -25.29 1.24
C ARG A 277 -5.66 -25.18 2.59
N GLN A 278 -5.66 -23.99 3.19
CA GLN A 278 -5.04 -23.67 4.50
C GLN A 278 -3.54 -24.01 4.60
N LEU A 279 -2.85 -24.26 3.47
CA LEU A 279 -1.43 -24.62 3.40
C LEU A 279 -0.51 -23.50 3.92
N ILE A 280 -1.01 -22.27 4.01
CA ILE A 280 -0.29 -21.13 4.61
C ILE A 280 -0.42 -21.05 6.14
N HIS A 281 -1.39 -21.74 6.76
CA HIS A 281 -1.68 -21.60 8.20
C HIS A 281 -0.50 -21.96 9.11
N PRO A 282 0.28 -23.05 8.85
CA PRO A 282 1.51 -23.33 9.62
C PRO A 282 2.56 -22.21 9.53
N VAL A 283 2.55 -21.41 8.46
CA VAL A 283 3.45 -20.26 8.27
C VAL A 283 2.97 -19.05 9.06
N LEU A 284 1.66 -18.77 9.03
CA LEU A 284 1.03 -17.72 9.85
C LEU A 284 1.25 -17.99 11.35
N GLU A 285 1.09 -19.24 11.77
CA GLU A 285 1.29 -19.70 13.15
C GLU A 285 2.76 -19.59 13.57
N LEU A 286 3.69 -20.06 12.74
CA LEU A 286 5.14 -19.96 12.96
C LEU A 286 5.58 -18.50 13.14
N TRP A 287 5.11 -17.59 12.29
CA TRP A 287 5.47 -16.18 12.37
C TRP A 287 4.78 -15.48 13.53
N GLY A 288 3.47 -15.67 13.71
CA GLY A 288 2.68 -15.01 14.75
C GLY A 288 2.99 -15.44 16.18
N ARG A 289 3.39 -16.70 16.43
CA ARG A 289 3.88 -17.12 17.76
C ARG A 289 5.22 -16.47 18.12
N ASN A 290 6.05 -16.15 17.12
CA ASN A 290 7.43 -15.73 17.34
C ASN A 290 7.67 -14.22 17.22
N GLY A 291 6.86 -13.50 16.45
CA GLY A 291 7.04 -12.07 16.18
C GLY A 291 5.74 -11.33 15.87
N LEU A 292 5.88 -10.20 15.18
CA LEU A 292 4.80 -9.38 14.67
C LEU A 292 4.45 -9.82 13.25
N LEU A 293 3.22 -10.25 13.00
CA LEU A 293 2.67 -10.61 11.69
C LEU A 293 1.44 -9.76 11.39
N THR A 294 1.29 -9.32 10.14
CA THR A 294 0.09 -8.66 9.62
C THR A 294 -0.08 -9.04 8.16
N ILE A 295 -1.32 -9.26 7.71
CA ILE A 295 -1.64 -9.43 6.29
C ILE A 295 -2.00 -8.05 5.72
N LEU A 296 -1.26 -7.60 4.71
CA LEU A 296 -1.68 -6.50 3.86
C LEU A 296 -2.52 -7.07 2.72
N GLN A 297 -3.84 -7.01 2.89
CA GLN A 297 -4.80 -7.50 1.92
C GLN A 297 -4.98 -6.45 0.82
N LEU A 298 -4.69 -6.86 -0.42
CA LEU A 298 -4.72 -6.02 -1.62
C LEU A 298 -6.15 -5.64 -2.05
N LEU A 299 -7.15 -6.41 -1.62
CA LEU A 299 -8.57 -6.18 -1.89
C LEU A 299 -9.25 -5.38 -0.76
N PRO A 300 -10.26 -4.55 -1.08
CA PRO A 300 -11.06 -3.86 -0.08
C PRO A 300 -11.93 -4.85 0.71
N GLU A 301 -12.23 -4.47 1.94
CA GLU A 301 -12.96 -5.24 2.95
C GLU A 301 -14.24 -5.92 2.43
N ARG A 302 -15.03 -5.20 1.62
CA ARG A 302 -16.26 -5.69 0.93
C ARG A 302 -16.07 -6.86 -0.05
N LEU A 303 -14.87 -7.41 -0.20
CA LEU A 303 -14.57 -8.61 -0.98
C LEU A 303 -13.92 -9.73 -0.15
N TRP A 304 -13.61 -9.51 1.14
CA TRP A 304 -12.88 -10.47 1.98
C TRP A 304 -13.63 -11.79 2.16
N GLU A 305 -14.97 -11.75 2.28
CA GLU A 305 -15.89 -12.91 2.24
C GLU A 305 -15.72 -13.82 1.01
N ARG A 306 -15.11 -13.31 -0.07
CA ARG A 306 -14.88 -14.03 -1.35
C ARG A 306 -13.43 -14.49 -1.52
N THR A 307 -12.60 -14.24 -0.51
CA THR A 307 -11.24 -14.76 -0.34
C THR A 307 -11.28 -15.90 0.69
N ALA A 308 -10.15 -16.56 0.98
CA ALA A 308 -10.11 -17.53 2.07
C ALA A 308 -10.40 -16.90 3.45
N LEU A 309 -10.22 -15.58 3.62
CA LEU A 309 -10.58 -14.88 4.87
C LEU A 309 -12.08 -15.00 5.21
N GLY A 310 -12.95 -15.34 4.24
CA GLY A 310 -14.36 -15.65 4.49
C GLY A 310 -14.62 -16.99 5.18
N SER A 311 -13.58 -17.82 5.38
CA SER A 311 -13.62 -19.06 6.18
C SER A 311 -12.99 -18.89 7.57
N GLU A 312 -12.33 -17.76 7.83
CA GLU A 312 -11.64 -17.49 9.09
C GLU A 312 -12.54 -16.72 10.07
N THR A 313 -12.34 -16.85 11.38
CA THR A 313 -13.20 -16.15 12.37
C THR A 313 -12.76 -14.69 12.50
N PRO A 314 -13.62 -13.69 12.19
CA PRO A 314 -13.26 -12.27 12.28
C PRO A 314 -13.15 -11.80 13.73
N VAL A 315 -12.15 -10.95 14.02
CA VAL A 315 -11.88 -10.45 15.38
C VAL A 315 -11.43 -8.99 15.39
N GLN A 316 -11.70 -8.30 16.49
CA GLN A 316 -11.10 -7.00 16.80
C GLN A 316 -9.88 -7.20 17.70
N LEU A 317 -8.72 -6.70 17.26
CA LEU A 317 -7.44 -6.86 17.94
C LEU A 317 -6.94 -5.51 18.48
N HIS A 318 -6.46 -5.49 19.71
CA HIS A 318 -5.72 -4.33 20.25
C HIS A 318 -4.55 -4.75 21.14
N SER A 319 -3.69 -3.79 21.49
CA SER A 319 -2.56 -4.01 22.40
C SER A 319 -2.34 -2.83 23.34
N LEU A 320 -1.88 -3.14 24.56
CA LEU A 320 -1.51 -2.14 25.58
C LEU A 320 -0.01 -1.80 25.58
N SER A 321 0.77 -2.46 24.73
CA SER A 321 2.24 -2.39 24.69
C SER A 321 2.74 -2.39 23.24
N PRO A 322 3.75 -1.57 22.92
CA PRO A 322 4.30 -1.52 21.56
C PRO A 322 4.97 -2.85 21.18
N GLY A 323 4.59 -3.41 20.04
CA GLY A 323 5.29 -4.56 19.44
C GLY A 323 5.07 -5.90 20.13
N VAL A 324 3.89 -6.12 20.73
CA VAL A 324 3.49 -7.47 21.20
C VAL A 324 3.49 -8.49 20.05
N VAL A 325 3.79 -9.75 20.35
CA VAL A 325 3.62 -10.84 19.37
C VAL A 325 2.13 -11.11 19.13
N ASN A 326 1.78 -11.75 18.01
CA ASN A 326 0.38 -11.97 17.66
C ASN A 326 -0.41 -12.81 18.69
N SER A 327 0.25 -13.75 19.36
CA SER A 327 -0.32 -14.52 20.49
C SER A 327 -0.51 -13.70 21.79
N GLN A 328 -0.19 -12.40 21.78
CA GLN A 328 -0.38 -11.46 22.88
C GLN A 328 -1.28 -10.27 22.52
N PHE A 329 -1.92 -10.26 21.33
CA PHE A 329 -3.02 -9.33 21.08
C PHE A 329 -4.21 -9.65 22.00
N ILE A 330 -4.83 -8.62 22.54
CA ILE A 330 -6.10 -8.76 23.25
C ILE A 330 -7.18 -8.87 22.17
N VAL A 331 -7.89 -9.99 22.18
CA VAL A 331 -8.99 -10.28 21.27
C VAL A 331 -10.28 -9.76 21.89
N LYS A 332 -11.03 -8.97 21.12
CA LYS A 332 -12.46 -8.75 21.33
C LYS A 332 -13.20 -9.48 20.20
N PRO A 333 -14.19 -10.35 20.50
CA PRO A 333 -15.04 -10.95 19.48
C PRO A 333 -15.83 -9.86 18.74
N TRP A 334 -16.38 -10.19 17.57
CA TRP A 334 -17.22 -9.26 16.82
C TRP A 334 -18.62 -9.21 17.43
N ASP A 335 -19.32 -10.34 17.51
CA ASP A 335 -20.59 -10.53 18.22
C ASP A 335 -20.44 -11.48 19.43
N GLU A 336 -21.41 -11.49 20.36
CA GLU A 336 -21.36 -12.37 21.55
C GLU A 336 -21.47 -13.86 21.20
N ASP A 337 -22.11 -14.20 20.08
CA ASP A 337 -22.22 -15.58 19.57
C ASP A 337 -20.86 -16.13 19.07
N ASP A 338 -19.93 -15.26 18.62
CA ASP A 338 -18.59 -15.67 18.15
C ASP A 338 -17.68 -16.19 19.28
N ILE A 339 -18.04 -15.95 20.54
CA ILE A 339 -17.27 -16.39 21.71
C ILE A 339 -17.06 -17.92 21.69
N GLY A 340 -18.03 -18.68 21.16
CA GLY A 340 -17.93 -20.14 21.00
C GLY A 340 -17.13 -20.61 19.76
N LEU A 341 -16.77 -19.70 18.85
CA LEU A 341 -15.95 -19.98 17.66
C LEU A 341 -14.46 -19.68 17.89
N LEU A 342 -14.15 -18.80 18.84
CA LEU A 342 -12.78 -18.53 19.27
C LEU A 342 -12.17 -19.77 19.92
N SER A 343 -11.18 -20.39 19.24
CA SER A 343 -10.52 -21.58 19.77
C SER A 343 -9.68 -21.25 21.00
N GLU A 344 -10.18 -21.65 22.19
CA GLU A 344 -9.43 -21.65 23.45
C GLU A 344 -8.19 -22.59 23.39
N VAL A 345 -8.13 -23.48 22.39
CA VAL A 345 -7.02 -24.39 22.16
C VAL A 345 -5.86 -23.62 21.53
N GLY A 346 -4.65 -23.78 22.09
CA GLY A 346 -3.45 -22.96 21.76
C GLY A 346 -2.86 -23.11 20.35
N ASN A 347 -3.64 -23.62 19.39
CA ASN A 347 -3.30 -23.89 18.00
C ASN A 347 -3.94 -22.88 17.02
N SER A 348 -4.53 -21.79 17.52
CA SER A 348 -4.96 -20.65 16.69
C SER A 348 -3.96 -19.48 16.71
N VAL A 349 -4.01 -18.61 15.70
CA VAL A 349 -3.18 -17.40 15.62
C VAL A 349 -4.01 -16.18 15.19
N ASN A 350 -3.94 -15.11 15.98
CA ASN A 350 -4.64 -13.85 15.71
C ASN A 350 -3.82 -13.00 14.73
N VAL A 351 -4.28 -12.82 13.50
CA VAL A 351 -3.55 -12.06 12.47
C VAL A 351 -4.31 -10.77 12.11
N PRO A 352 -3.78 -9.57 12.46
CA PRO A 352 -4.29 -8.31 11.94
C PRO A 352 -4.29 -8.30 10.41
N VAL A 353 -5.38 -7.80 9.82
CA VAL A 353 -5.52 -7.67 8.37
C VAL A 353 -5.86 -6.22 8.04
N VAL A 354 -5.11 -5.65 7.10
CA VAL A 354 -5.17 -4.22 6.80
C VAL A 354 -5.15 -3.99 5.28
N THR A 355 -5.87 -2.97 4.83
CA THR A 355 -5.92 -2.55 3.41
C THR A 355 -4.93 -1.42 3.13
N LEU A 356 -4.72 -1.11 1.86
CA LEU A 356 -3.99 0.09 1.40
C LEU A 356 -4.84 1.37 1.49
N GLU A 357 -5.61 1.52 2.56
CA GLU A 357 -6.47 2.69 2.81
C GLU A 357 -6.01 3.46 4.07
N PRO A 358 -6.04 4.81 4.09
CA PRO A 358 -5.42 5.58 5.18
C PRO A 358 -6.02 5.38 6.58
N TYR A 359 -7.30 5.04 6.69
CA TYR A 359 -7.96 4.85 8.00
C TYR A 359 -7.64 3.48 8.62
N PRO A 360 -7.87 2.33 7.94
CA PRO A 360 -7.43 1.02 8.46
C PRO A 360 -5.93 0.98 8.74
N LEU A 361 -5.10 1.54 7.85
CA LEU A 361 -3.64 1.56 8.03
C LEU A 361 -3.20 2.41 9.24
N LEU A 362 -3.94 3.48 9.57
CA LEU A 362 -3.67 4.29 10.76
C LEU A 362 -4.06 3.50 12.02
N ALA A 363 -5.27 2.95 12.08
CA ALA A 363 -5.75 2.21 13.24
C ALA A 363 -4.86 1.00 13.57
N TRP A 364 -4.50 0.21 12.55
CA TRP A 364 -3.50 -0.86 12.67
C TRP A 364 -2.17 -0.36 13.22
N SER A 365 -1.61 0.73 12.66
CA SER A 365 -0.30 1.24 13.11
C SER A 365 -0.33 1.71 14.58
N GLN A 366 -1.48 2.24 15.04
CA GLN A 366 -1.70 2.63 16.43
C GLN A 366 -1.74 1.40 17.35
N VAL A 367 -2.42 0.33 16.94
CA VAL A 367 -2.42 -0.97 17.65
C VAL A 367 -1.01 -1.56 17.76
N ILE A 368 -0.23 -1.59 16.68
CA ILE A 368 1.17 -2.08 16.72
C ILE A 368 2.04 -1.20 17.63
N ALA A 369 1.79 0.12 17.68
CA ALA A 369 2.49 1.05 18.55
C ALA A 369 2.01 1.07 20.03
N GLY A 370 1.00 0.26 20.40
CA GLY A 370 0.52 0.12 21.78
C GLY A 370 -0.54 1.14 22.23
N HIS A 371 -1.31 1.72 21.30
CA HIS A 371 -2.41 2.64 21.63
C HIS A 371 -3.65 1.84 22.05
N GLY A 372 -3.74 1.49 23.34
CA GLY A 372 -4.73 0.55 23.88
C GLY A 372 -6.21 0.91 23.69
N ASN A 373 -6.53 2.14 23.30
CA ASN A 373 -7.88 2.63 23.00
C ASN A 373 -8.28 2.52 21.50
N VAL A 374 -7.42 1.94 20.66
CA VAL A 374 -7.68 1.71 19.23
C VAL A 374 -7.71 0.22 18.96
N THR A 375 -8.62 -0.25 18.10
CA THR A 375 -8.65 -1.63 17.60
C THR A 375 -8.29 -1.68 16.10
N THR A 376 -7.92 -2.86 15.63
CA THR A 376 -7.79 -3.18 14.20
C THR A 376 -8.55 -4.46 13.90
N VAL A 377 -9.07 -4.59 12.68
CA VAL A 377 -9.61 -5.86 12.20
C VAL A 377 -8.46 -6.88 12.08
N GLY A 378 -8.77 -8.12 12.39
CA GLY A 378 -7.94 -9.29 12.11
C GLY A 378 -8.82 -10.54 12.02
N PHE A 379 -8.17 -11.68 11.85
CA PHE A 379 -8.83 -12.98 11.89
C PHE A 379 -8.11 -13.91 12.88
N ASN A 380 -8.87 -14.77 13.56
CA ASN A 380 -8.33 -15.92 14.27
C ASN A 380 -8.23 -17.07 13.27
N CYS A 381 -7.01 -17.39 12.84
CA CYS A 381 -6.74 -18.51 11.94
C CYS A 381 -6.45 -19.75 12.78
N ASP A 382 -7.27 -20.79 12.64
CA ASP A 382 -7.05 -22.07 13.31
C ASP A 382 -6.10 -22.97 12.51
N VAL A 383 -5.29 -23.74 13.23
CA VAL A 383 -4.38 -24.77 12.71
C VAL A 383 -4.71 -26.14 13.33
N SER A 384 -5.79 -26.24 14.12
CA SER A 384 -6.26 -27.46 14.77
C SER A 384 -7.13 -28.33 13.87
N GLN A 385 -7.83 -27.73 12.90
CA GLN A 385 -8.61 -28.43 11.88
C GLN A 385 -7.76 -29.52 11.21
N ASP A 386 -8.16 -30.80 11.30
CA ASP A 386 -7.67 -31.80 10.34
C ASP A 386 -8.22 -31.39 8.97
N PRO A 387 -7.37 -30.98 8.01
CA PRO A 387 -7.87 -30.41 6.77
C PRO A 387 -8.70 -31.41 5.95
N GLN A 388 -8.64 -32.73 6.25
CA GLN A 388 -9.51 -33.72 5.62
C GLN A 388 -11.00 -33.45 5.79
N ALA A 389 -11.42 -32.77 6.87
CA ALA A 389 -12.84 -32.47 7.11
C ALA A 389 -13.44 -31.61 5.98
N GLU A 390 -12.79 -30.50 5.65
CA GLU A 390 -13.25 -29.57 4.60
C GLU A 390 -12.79 -29.97 3.19
N ARG A 391 -11.64 -30.65 3.05
CA ARG A 391 -11.10 -31.10 1.75
C ARG A 391 -12.08 -31.95 0.94
N THR A 392 -13.01 -32.67 1.57
CA THR A 392 -14.04 -33.46 0.87
C THR A 392 -14.96 -32.64 -0.05
N GLY A 393 -15.09 -31.33 0.17
CA GLY A 393 -15.78 -30.40 -0.75
C GLY A 393 -14.87 -29.73 -1.79
N VAL A 394 -13.55 -29.80 -1.63
CA VAL A 394 -12.55 -28.98 -2.36
C VAL A 394 -11.61 -29.81 -3.25
N ASP A 395 -11.56 -31.14 -3.07
CA ASP A 395 -10.72 -32.03 -3.89
C ASP A 395 -11.23 -32.27 -5.31
N ALA A 396 -12.36 -31.67 -5.67
CA ALA A 396 -12.62 -31.33 -7.06
C ALA A 396 -11.60 -30.28 -7.55
N LYS A 397 -10.50 -30.74 -8.18
CA LYS A 397 -9.77 -29.98 -9.20
C LYS A 397 -10.83 -29.22 -10.02
N PRO A 398 -10.83 -27.88 -10.08
CA PRO A 398 -12.06 -27.12 -10.28
C PRO A 398 -12.62 -27.24 -11.70
N SER A 399 -13.34 -28.35 -11.91
CA SER A 399 -14.62 -28.42 -12.58
C SER A 399 -15.58 -27.44 -11.90
N GLN A 400 -15.30 -26.14 -12.08
CA GLN A 400 -16.38 -25.23 -12.40
C GLN A 400 -17.22 -25.99 -13.44
N PRO A 401 -18.53 -26.27 -13.22
CA PRO A 401 -19.37 -26.58 -14.37
C PRO A 401 -19.10 -25.47 -15.38
N GLN A 402 -18.99 -25.82 -16.67
CA GLN A 402 -18.78 -24.82 -17.72
C GLN A 402 -20.04 -23.96 -17.81
N LEU A 403 -20.12 -23.00 -16.89
CA LEU A 403 -21.16 -22.00 -16.79
C LEU A 403 -21.16 -21.31 -18.14
N GLU A 404 -22.28 -21.47 -18.83
CA GLU A 404 -22.50 -20.87 -20.15
C GLU A 404 -22.19 -19.36 -20.06
N ALA A 405 -21.71 -18.78 -21.15
CA ALA A 405 -21.17 -17.41 -21.12
C ALA A 405 -22.16 -16.40 -20.50
N GLU A 406 -23.46 -16.60 -20.73
CA GLU A 406 -24.55 -15.85 -20.12
C GLU A 406 -24.57 -15.96 -18.58
N ALA A 407 -24.38 -17.15 -18.01
CA ALA A 407 -24.36 -17.36 -16.57
C ALA A 407 -23.10 -16.73 -15.92
N LEU A 408 -21.94 -16.81 -16.58
CA LEU A 408 -20.72 -16.12 -16.13
C LEU A 408 -20.89 -14.59 -16.17
N VAL A 409 -21.38 -14.04 -17.29
CA VAL A 409 -21.60 -12.61 -17.47
C VAL A 409 -22.71 -12.09 -16.56
N SER A 410 -23.76 -12.86 -16.32
CA SER A 410 -24.84 -12.54 -15.37
C SER A 410 -24.31 -12.50 -13.92
N ARG A 411 -23.57 -13.52 -13.49
CA ARG A 411 -22.91 -13.55 -12.17
C ARG A 411 -21.99 -12.35 -11.99
N PHE A 412 -21.16 -12.02 -12.98
CA PHE A 412 -20.32 -10.83 -12.95
C PHE A 412 -21.13 -9.53 -12.91
N ARG A 413 -22.19 -9.42 -13.71
CA ARG A 413 -23.10 -8.25 -13.74
C ARG A 413 -23.79 -8.00 -12.39
N ALA A 414 -24.09 -9.06 -11.63
CA ALA A 414 -24.68 -9.00 -10.30
C ALA A 414 -23.66 -8.71 -9.17
N THR A 415 -22.40 -9.14 -9.31
CA THR A 415 -21.43 -9.16 -8.19
C THR A 415 -20.29 -8.13 -8.30
N ALA A 416 -20.08 -7.51 -9.46
CA ALA A 416 -18.99 -6.56 -9.72
C ALA A 416 -19.44 -5.09 -9.76
N SER A 417 -18.53 -4.19 -9.38
CA SER A 417 -18.77 -2.75 -9.33
C SER A 417 -19.18 -2.18 -10.69
N ALA A 418 -19.94 -1.08 -10.68
CA ALA A 418 -20.33 -0.39 -11.91
C ALA A 418 -19.12 0.11 -12.74
N MET A 419 -17.94 0.29 -12.11
CA MET A 419 -16.71 0.63 -12.81
C MET A 419 -16.05 -0.60 -13.45
N ALA A 420 -15.93 -1.72 -12.74
CA ALA A 420 -15.43 -2.98 -13.31
C ALA A 420 -16.31 -3.47 -14.46
N ARG A 421 -17.64 -3.34 -14.36
CA ARG A 421 -18.57 -3.69 -15.45
C ARG A 421 -18.38 -2.83 -16.71
N ARG A 422 -18.08 -1.54 -16.55
CA ARG A 422 -17.70 -0.66 -17.67
C ARG A 422 -16.33 -1.03 -18.24
N LEU A 423 -15.36 -1.32 -17.37
CA LEU A 423 -14.00 -1.70 -17.76
C LEU A 423 -14.00 -3.00 -18.58
N ALA A 424 -14.69 -4.05 -18.11
CA ALA A 424 -14.85 -5.32 -18.84
C ALA A 424 -15.47 -5.12 -20.24
N GLY A 425 -16.47 -4.24 -20.36
CA GLY A 425 -17.06 -3.89 -21.66
C GLY A 425 -16.05 -3.24 -22.61
N LEU A 426 -15.24 -2.29 -22.13
CA LEU A 426 -14.20 -1.66 -22.95
C LEU A 426 -13.06 -2.64 -23.29
N MET A 427 -12.66 -3.52 -22.35
CA MET A 427 -11.70 -4.59 -22.61
C MET A 427 -12.18 -5.58 -23.67
N ALA A 428 -13.49 -5.84 -23.75
CA ALA A 428 -14.06 -6.72 -24.77
C ALA A 428 -13.92 -6.17 -26.21
N ALA A 429 -13.64 -4.87 -26.38
CA ALA A 429 -13.37 -4.25 -27.67
C ALA A 429 -11.93 -4.46 -28.20
N ALA A 430 -10.99 -4.96 -27.39
CA ALA A 430 -9.56 -5.03 -27.71
C ALA A 430 -8.90 -6.38 -27.32
N PRO A 431 -7.65 -6.64 -27.74
CA PRO A 431 -6.80 -7.64 -27.09
C PRO A 431 -6.64 -7.30 -25.59
N VAL A 432 -6.61 -8.31 -24.71
CA VAL A 432 -6.53 -8.07 -23.26
C VAL A 432 -5.13 -8.35 -22.74
N SER A 433 -4.33 -7.30 -22.61
CA SER A 433 -3.07 -7.29 -21.87
C SER A 433 -3.11 -6.19 -20.80
N LEU A 434 -2.28 -6.30 -19.75
CA LEU A 434 -2.26 -5.31 -18.67
C LEU A 434 -1.94 -3.87 -19.16
N PRO A 435 -1.01 -3.64 -20.11
CA PRO A 435 -0.80 -2.31 -20.69
C PRO A 435 -2.02 -1.74 -21.41
N VAL A 436 -2.77 -2.56 -22.18
CA VAL A 436 -4.00 -2.12 -22.84
C VAL A 436 -5.09 -1.78 -21.82
N VAL A 437 -5.19 -2.53 -20.72
CA VAL A 437 -6.08 -2.20 -19.60
C VAL A 437 -5.70 -0.87 -18.95
N GLN A 438 -4.41 -0.62 -18.71
CA GLN A 438 -3.92 0.65 -18.16
C GLN A 438 -4.23 1.83 -19.09
N LEU A 439 -4.03 1.67 -20.41
CA LEU A 439 -4.36 2.67 -21.42
C LEU A 439 -5.86 3.00 -21.43
N ILE A 440 -6.73 1.98 -21.36
CA ILE A 440 -8.19 2.15 -21.23
C ILE A 440 -8.57 2.87 -19.92
N GLN A 441 -7.89 2.56 -18.81
CA GLN A 441 -8.09 3.27 -17.54
C GLN A 441 -7.69 4.74 -17.65
N GLN A 442 -6.52 5.07 -18.20
CA GLN A 442 -6.06 6.46 -18.33
C GLN A 442 -6.96 7.29 -19.26
N THR A 443 -7.27 6.77 -20.45
CA THR A 443 -7.92 7.54 -21.53
C THR A 443 -9.45 7.58 -21.42
N LEU A 444 -10.10 6.48 -20.99
CA LEU A 444 -11.55 6.33 -21.05
C LEU A 444 -12.24 6.18 -19.69
N LEU A 445 -11.52 5.68 -18.66
CA LEU A 445 -12.06 5.46 -17.32
C LEU A 445 -11.12 5.98 -16.19
N PRO A 446 -10.67 7.25 -16.18
CA PRO A 446 -9.61 7.73 -15.27
C PRO A 446 -9.96 7.61 -13.77
N LYS A 447 -11.25 7.54 -13.42
CA LYS A 447 -11.69 7.26 -12.05
C LYS A 447 -11.42 5.82 -11.61
N SER A 448 -11.18 4.89 -12.53
CA SER A 448 -10.90 3.48 -12.24
C SER A 448 -9.54 3.30 -11.57
N ALA A 449 -9.50 2.58 -10.44
CA ALA A 449 -8.29 2.14 -9.75
C ALA A 449 -8.07 0.62 -9.94
N GLN A 450 -6.92 0.11 -9.47
CA GLN A 450 -6.46 -1.27 -9.70
C GLN A 450 -7.46 -2.34 -9.24
N ILE A 451 -8.24 -2.07 -8.19
CA ILE A 451 -9.30 -2.95 -7.72
C ILE A 451 -10.34 -3.31 -8.79
N HIS A 452 -10.67 -2.41 -9.73
CA HIS A 452 -11.61 -2.75 -10.79
C HIS A 452 -10.99 -3.67 -11.85
N VAL A 453 -9.66 -3.64 -12.01
CA VAL A 453 -8.93 -4.61 -12.83
C VAL A 453 -9.02 -5.98 -12.14
N ALA A 454 -8.71 -6.04 -10.85
CA ALA A 454 -8.81 -7.26 -10.06
C ALA A 454 -10.23 -7.86 -10.11
N GLU A 455 -11.30 -7.07 -9.95
CA GLU A 455 -12.69 -7.53 -10.10
C GLU A 455 -12.98 -8.18 -11.47
N VAL A 456 -12.41 -7.66 -12.57
CA VAL A 456 -12.59 -8.26 -13.91
C VAL A 456 -11.79 -9.56 -14.04
N PHE A 457 -10.54 -9.58 -13.59
CA PHE A 457 -9.67 -10.76 -13.74
C PHE A 457 -10.11 -11.91 -12.82
N MET A 458 -10.51 -11.61 -11.58
CA MET A 458 -11.00 -12.59 -10.59
C MET A 458 -12.40 -13.15 -10.90
N SER A 459 -13.18 -12.49 -11.76
CA SER A 459 -14.55 -12.91 -12.12
C SER A 459 -14.67 -14.32 -12.72
N GLY A 460 -13.55 -14.84 -13.25
CA GLY A 460 -13.50 -16.05 -14.05
C GLY A 460 -13.97 -15.88 -15.50
N LEU A 461 -14.12 -14.65 -15.99
CA LEU A 461 -14.42 -14.31 -17.39
C LEU A 461 -13.20 -14.43 -18.32
N LEU A 462 -11.98 -14.28 -17.78
CA LEU A 462 -10.73 -14.33 -18.52
C LEU A 462 -9.98 -15.67 -18.32
N GLN A 463 -9.10 -15.99 -19.28
CA GLN A 463 -8.09 -17.05 -19.24
C GLN A 463 -6.75 -16.51 -19.77
N SER A 464 -5.62 -16.95 -19.23
CA SER A 464 -4.28 -16.58 -19.75
C SER A 464 -3.94 -17.43 -20.97
N ILE A 465 -3.50 -16.79 -22.06
CA ILE A 465 -3.05 -17.47 -23.29
C ILE A 465 -1.58 -17.87 -23.14
N THR A 466 -0.74 -16.94 -22.68
CA THR A 466 0.67 -17.19 -22.37
C THR A 466 0.78 -18.11 -21.14
N PRO A 467 1.66 -19.13 -21.14
CA PRO A 467 2.05 -19.81 -19.91
C PRO A 467 2.58 -18.78 -18.90
N VAL A 468 2.03 -18.77 -17.69
CA VAL A 468 2.48 -17.88 -16.61
C VAL A 468 3.72 -18.47 -15.96
N ASP A 469 4.82 -18.51 -16.72
CA ASP A 469 6.14 -18.83 -16.19
C ASP A 469 6.56 -17.77 -15.16
N GLN A 470 7.23 -18.20 -14.10
CA GLN A 470 7.22 -17.49 -12.82
C GLN A 470 7.93 -16.12 -12.84
N ASP A 471 8.80 -15.87 -13.82
CA ASP A 471 9.54 -14.61 -13.97
C ASP A 471 9.19 -13.87 -15.28
N SER A 472 8.11 -14.28 -15.96
CA SER A 472 7.55 -13.55 -17.10
C SER A 472 7.08 -12.17 -16.66
N ASN A 473 7.48 -11.13 -17.40
CA ASN A 473 7.02 -9.78 -17.13
C ASN A 473 5.48 -9.69 -17.35
N PRO A 474 4.68 -9.22 -16.38
CA PRO A 474 3.22 -9.13 -16.49
C PRO A 474 2.68 -8.44 -17.74
N ASP A 475 3.46 -7.52 -18.29
CA ASP A 475 3.10 -6.73 -19.47
C ASP A 475 3.02 -7.60 -20.75
N TYR A 476 3.71 -8.76 -20.76
CA TYR A 476 3.71 -9.77 -21.84
C TYR A 476 2.74 -10.94 -21.62
N ILE A 477 1.90 -10.90 -20.58
CA ILE A 477 0.87 -11.92 -20.37
C ILE A 477 -0.39 -11.51 -21.14
N GLU A 478 -0.69 -12.23 -22.21
CA GLU A 478 -1.93 -12.07 -22.96
C GLU A 478 -3.06 -12.87 -22.31
N TYR A 479 -4.24 -12.27 -22.26
CA TYR A 479 -5.46 -12.87 -21.74
C TYR A 479 -6.55 -12.88 -22.82
N GLU A 480 -7.38 -13.91 -22.79
CA GLU A 480 -8.57 -14.04 -23.62
C GLU A 480 -9.82 -14.07 -22.74
N PHE A 481 -10.95 -13.61 -23.27
CA PHE A 481 -12.25 -13.94 -22.67
C PHE A 481 -12.60 -15.38 -22.98
N LYS A 482 -13.25 -16.08 -22.04
CA LYS A 482 -13.81 -17.42 -22.31
C LYS A 482 -14.81 -17.35 -23.48
N PRO A 483 -14.97 -18.42 -24.27
CA PRO A 483 -15.85 -18.42 -25.45
C PRO A 483 -17.27 -17.89 -25.16
N GLY A 484 -17.77 -16.99 -26.01
CA GLY A 484 -19.10 -16.36 -25.88
C GLY A 484 -19.18 -15.19 -24.89
N VAL A 485 -18.16 -14.94 -24.07
CA VAL A 485 -18.17 -13.86 -23.07
C VAL A 485 -17.89 -12.49 -23.70
N ARG A 486 -17.04 -12.42 -24.73
CA ARG A 486 -16.63 -11.16 -25.35
C ARG A 486 -17.83 -10.49 -26.02
N GLU A 487 -18.62 -11.26 -26.75
CA GLU A 487 -19.80 -10.88 -27.51
C GLU A 487 -20.85 -10.26 -26.57
N LEU A 488 -21.23 -11.01 -25.52
CA LEU A 488 -22.19 -10.58 -24.50
C LEU A 488 -21.76 -9.32 -23.74
N LEU A 489 -20.46 -9.01 -23.67
CA LEU A 489 -19.93 -7.78 -23.07
C LEU A 489 -19.97 -6.60 -24.07
N VAL A 490 -19.51 -6.79 -25.31
CA VAL A 490 -19.52 -5.76 -26.37
C VAL A 490 -20.95 -5.28 -26.65
N ASP A 491 -21.94 -6.17 -26.71
CA ASP A 491 -23.35 -5.82 -26.92
C ASP A 491 -23.92 -4.88 -25.83
N SER A 492 -23.28 -4.80 -24.67
CA SER A 492 -23.65 -3.88 -23.58
C SER A 492 -22.88 -2.55 -23.58
N VAL A 493 -22.07 -2.27 -24.61
CA VAL A 493 -21.27 -1.04 -24.76
C VAL A 493 -21.79 -0.21 -25.95
N PRO A 494 -22.02 1.11 -25.78
CA PRO A 494 -22.36 1.97 -26.91
C PRO A 494 -21.25 1.96 -27.97
N ILE A 495 -21.61 1.77 -29.25
CA ILE A 495 -20.66 1.62 -30.37
C ILE A 495 -19.59 2.73 -30.41
N SER A 496 -19.96 3.97 -30.10
CA SER A 496 -19.03 5.10 -30.03
C SER A 496 -17.90 4.92 -29.01
N LYS A 497 -18.12 4.16 -27.93
CA LYS A 497 -17.10 3.79 -26.95
C LYS A 497 -16.26 2.60 -27.38
N THR A 498 -16.85 1.62 -28.07
CA THR A 498 -16.11 0.52 -28.73
C THR A 498 -15.12 1.08 -29.75
N VAL A 499 -15.57 2.02 -30.60
CA VAL A 499 -14.71 2.73 -31.56
C VAL A 499 -13.65 3.57 -30.82
N SER A 500 -14.02 4.32 -29.77
CA SER A 500 -13.05 5.08 -28.96
C SER A 500 -11.92 4.22 -28.36
N VAL A 501 -12.18 2.94 -28.04
CA VAL A 501 -11.12 2.01 -27.59
C VAL A 501 -10.21 1.63 -28.75
N LEU A 502 -10.78 1.25 -29.90
CA LEU A 502 -10.02 0.86 -31.08
C LEU A 502 -9.14 2.01 -31.59
N ASP A 503 -9.70 3.21 -31.73
CA ASP A 503 -8.97 4.43 -32.09
C ASP A 503 -7.79 4.64 -31.13
N LYS A 504 -8.04 4.61 -29.81
CA LYS A 504 -7.01 4.86 -28.79
C LYS A 504 -5.99 3.75 -28.61
N VAL A 505 -6.29 2.50 -28.97
CA VAL A 505 -5.27 1.44 -29.05
C VAL A 505 -4.46 1.60 -30.34
N SER A 506 -5.07 2.00 -31.45
CA SER A 506 -4.38 2.22 -32.73
C SER A 506 -3.47 3.46 -32.76
N GLU A 507 -3.68 4.45 -31.88
CA GLU A 507 -2.73 5.57 -31.71
C GLU A 507 -1.35 5.15 -31.18
N PHE A 508 -1.22 3.91 -30.71
CA PHE A 508 -0.01 3.37 -30.10
C PHE A 508 0.62 2.20 -30.89
N VAL A 509 0.03 1.76 -32.01
CA VAL A 509 0.46 0.60 -32.83
C VAL A 509 0.90 1.01 -34.23
#